data_AF-A0A7X8D411-F1
#
_entry.id   AF-A0A7X8D411-F1
#
_cell.length_a   1.000
_cell.length_b   1.000
_cell.length_c   1.000
_cell.angle_alpha   90.00
_cell.angle_beta   90.00
_cell.angle_gamma   90.00
#
_symmetry.space_group_name_H-M   'P 1'
#
loop_
_entity.id
_entity.type
_entity.pdbx_description
1 polymer ?
#
loop_
_entity_poly.entity_id
_entity_poly.type
_entity_poly.pdbx_seq_one_letter_code
_entity_poly.pdbx_strand_id
1 'polypeptide(L)'
;MSDFDWDNIPANRTKTTPFHELVEAAQSRRGFLKTGLGLGAIGFLGLGLAACGGSSSSDGWVADQAGLPEFNPEEIKAFAGLEANTLDTVTVPEGYRHAVINRWGDKLHVSSPEFRGDASEDARAQLQQIGYNHDGLHFFPIDGKDSISGSSTEGLLVTNHEYITPHFFFPQGIVPGGEGWNADWVRKSQHAQGASVVHVRLNDQGLWEPVLDSKYNRSVNGNTLMELVGPAAGNASVRTNKDPEGRYVYGTFGNCGNGYTYWNTYLTCEENFTDYFGIGTKKSDEVDYKPYLTDKQIEAFKRYKGSSKTSSGSYRWDTHDERFDWTIEPNEVNRFGWV
;
A
#
# COMPACT_ATOMS: atom_id res chain seq x y z
N MET A 1 3.23 -20.08 19.74
CA MET A 1 2.77 -18.72 19.41
C MET A 1 3.17 -17.85 20.58
N SER A 2 4.01 -16.84 20.38
CA SER A 2 4.31 -15.90 21.45
C SER A 2 3.03 -15.14 21.77
N ASP A 3 2.58 -15.19 23.03
CA ASP A 3 1.39 -14.48 23.54
C ASP A 3 1.52 -12.94 23.51
N PHE A 4 2.52 -12.42 22.81
CA PHE A 4 2.80 -11.00 22.66
C PHE A 4 3.00 -10.69 21.19
N ASP A 5 1.99 -10.08 20.60
CA ASP A 5 2.11 -9.33 19.37
C ASP A 5 2.71 -7.96 19.72
N TRP A 6 3.83 -7.63 19.09
CA TRP A 6 4.56 -6.39 19.33
C TRP A 6 3.77 -5.18 18.84
N ASP A 7 2.82 -5.36 17.91
CA ASP A 7 1.94 -4.31 17.40
C ASP A 7 0.94 -3.82 18.47
N ASN A 8 0.71 -4.63 19.51
CA ASN A 8 -0.11 -4.24 20.66
C ASN A 8 0.61 -3.35 21.69
N ILE A 9 1.92 -3.10 21.53
CA ILE A 9 2.65 -2.18 22.40
C ILE A 9 2.57 -0.78 21.78
N PRO A 10 1.77 0.17 22.33
CA PRO A 10 1.65 1.49 21.75
C PRO A 10 3.00 2.21 21.78
N ALA A 11 3.58 2.40 20.60
CA ALA A 11 4.80 3.17 20.42
C ALA A 11 4.58 4.67 20.72
N ASN A 12 3.31 5.11 20.78
CA ASN A 12 2.94 6.46 21.12
C ASN A 12 2.70 6.64 22.62
N ARG A 13 3.63 7.33 23.31
CA ARG A 13 3.55 7.63 24.74
C ARG A 13 2.68 8.85 25.08
N THR A 14 2.07 9.49 24.09
CA THR A 14 1.25 10.69 24.32
C THR A 14 -0.04 10.34 25.06
N LYS A 15 -0.49 11.22 25.96
CA LYS A 15 -1.76 11.09 26.69
C LYS A 15 -2.97 11.58 25.89
N THR A 16 -2.83 11.83 24.59
CA THR A 16 -3.94 12.24 23.72
C THR A 16 -4.89 11.07 23.49
N THR A 17 -6.19 11.38 23.42
CA THR A 17 -7.25 10.41 23.13
C THR A 17 -6.91 9.57 21.88
N PRO A 18 -6.80 8.25 22.00
CA PRO A 18 -6.57 7.36 20.87
C PRO A 18 -7.64 7.50 19.79
N PHE A 19 -7.26 7.31 18.53
CA PHE A 19 -8.20 7.42 17.40
C PHE A 19 -9.37 6.41 17.51
N HIS A 20 -9.14 5.20 18.02
CA HIS A 20 -10.21 4.23 18.21
C HIS A 20 -11.29 4.72 19.18
N GLU A 21 -10.94 5.43 20.26
CA GLU A 21 -11.92 6.05 21.17
C GLU A 21 -12.73 7.15 20.47
N LEU A 22 -12.11 7.91 19.55
CA LEU A 22 -12.82 8.90 18.73
C LEU A 22 -13.79 8.23 17.74
N VAL A 23 -13.38 7.11 17.14
CA VAL A 23 -14.22 6.32 16.25
C VAL A 23 -15.38 5.66 17.01
N GLU A 24 -15.12 5.07 18.18
CA GLU A 24 -16.16 4.52 19.06
C GLU A 24 -17.11 5.60 19.54
N ALA A 25 -16.62 6.80 19.90
CA ALA A 25 -17.45 7.94 20.25
C ALA A 25 -18.31 8.40 19.06
N ALA A 26 -17.78 8.39 17.83
CA ALA A 26 -18.53 8.72 16.62
C ALA A 26 -19.57 7.66 16.27
N GLN A 27 -19.22 6.37 16.37
CA GLN A 27 -20.11 5.24 16.12
C GLN A 27 -21.21 5.13 17.17
N SER A 28 -20.91 5.34 18.45
CA SER A 28 -21.89 5.36 19.54
C SER A 28 -22.85 6.54 19.44
N ARG A 29 -22.39 7.73 19.01
CA ARG A 29 -23.28 8.86 18.66
C ARG A 29 -24.20 8.52 17.49
N ARG A 30 -23.68 7.86 16.44
CA ARG A 30 -24.47 7.44 15.29
C ARG A 30 -25.46 6.33 15.63
N GLY A 31 -25.08 5.42 16.53
CA GLY A 31 -25.93 4.41 17.13
C GLY A 31 -27.03 5.03 17.99
N PHE A 32 -26.68 5.98 18.87
CA PHE A 32 -27.63 6.71 19.71
C PHE A 32 -28.64 7.52 18.88
N LEU A 33 -28.21 8.19 17.81
CA LEU A 33 -29.12 8.91 16.90
C LEU A 33 -30.01 7.99 16.08
N LYS A 34 -29.49 6.83 15.63
CA LYS A 34 -30.28 5.82 14.92
C LYS A 34 -31.30 5.13 15.83
N THR A 35 -30.92 4.80 17.06
CA THR A 35 -31.81 4.18 18.05
C THR A 35 -32.78 5.19 18.66
N GLY A 36 -32.38 6.46 18.80
CA GLY A 36 -33.19 7.55 19.35
C GLY A 36 -34.31 8.06 18.44
N LEU A 37 -34.23 7.82 17.13
CA LEU A 37 -35.35 8.10 16.20
C LEU A 37 -36.47 7.04 16.25
N GLY A 38 -36.24 5.90 16.92
CA GLY A 38 -37.22 4.80 17.05
C GLY A 38 -38.09 4.84 18.31
N LEU A 39 -37.85 5.75 19.26
CA LEU A 39 -38.58 5.80 20.54
C LEU A 39 -38.91 7.25 20.94
N GLY A 40 -40.14 7.69 20.65
CA GLY A 40 -40.93 8.60 21.48
C GLY A 40 -40.51 10.08 21.60
N ALA A 41 -41.42 10.98 21.19
CA ALA A 41 -41.40 12.40 21.55
C ALA A 41 -41.58 12.62 23.07
N ILE A 42 -40.81 13.55 23.65
CA ILE A 42 -41.18 14.59 24.66
C ILE A 42 -39.90 15.37 24.99
N GLY A 43 -39.95 16.70 24.85
CA GLY A 43 -38.82 17.59 25.17
C GLY A 43 -38.76 18.02 26.63
N PHE A 44 -37.60 18.51 27.07
CA PHE A 44 -37.44 19.71 27.92
C PHE A 44 -35.94 20.06 28.14
N LEU A 45 -35.57 21.31 27.79
CA LEU A 45 -34.38 22.11 28.18
C LEU A 45 -32.97 21.58 27.80
N GLY A 46 -32.05 22.34 27.20
CA GLY A 46 -31.91 23.79 27.00
C GLY A 46 -30.41 24.12 26.88
N LEU A 47 -30.09 25.22 26.16
CA LEU A 47 -28.74 25.77 25.85
C LEU A 47 -28.01 25.06 24.70
N GLY A 48 -27.78 25.62 23.51
CA GLY A 48 -27.97 26.96 22.99
C GLY A 48 -26.94 27.21 21.89
N LEU A 49 -27.36 27.21 20.63
CA LEU A 49 -26.72 28.05 19.59
C LEU A 49 -27.71 28.26 18.44
N ALA A 50 -28.23 29.48 18.38
CA ALA A 50 -29.03 30.00 17.28
C ALA A 50 -28.14 30.78 16.31
N ALA A 51 -28.25 30.46 15.01
CA ALA A 51 -27.96 31.27 13.82
C ALA A 51 -27.67 30.29 12.65
N CYS A 52 -28.40 30.19 11.54
CA CYS A 52 -29.34 31.09 10.87
C CYS A 52 -30.44 30.25 10.20
N GLY A 53 -31.65 30.79 10.17
CA GLY A 53 -32.78 30.22 9.44
C GLY A 53 -32.70 30.47 7.94
N GLY A 54 -33.04 29.44 7.18
CA GLY A 54 -33.40 29.50 5.76
C GLY A 54 -34.34 28.34 5.49
N SER A 55 -35.62 28.63 5.36
CA SER A 55 -36.65 27.67 4.96
C SER A 55 -36.46 27.29 3.49
N SER A 56 -36.09 26.05 3.23
CA SER A 56 -36.33 25.38 1.96
C SER A 56 -36.64 23.92 2.25
N SER A 57 -37.69 23.44 1.58
CA SER A 57 -38.09 22.05 1.37
C SER A 57 -37.20 20.98 2.01
N SER A 58 -37.83 20.12 2.81
CA SER A 58 -37.35 18.76 3.04
C SER A 58 -37.36 17.99 1.71
N ASP A 59 -36.45 18.32 0.81
CA ASP A 59 -35.96 17.40 -0.19
C ASP A 59 -35.11 16.43 0.60
N GLY A 60 -35.74 15.30 0.95
CA GLY A 60 -35.02 14.15 1.47
C GLY A 60 -33.88 13.88 0.51
N TRP A 61 -32.64 14.01 1.00
CA TRP A 61 -31.49 13.38 0.39
C TRP A 61 -31.69 11.87 0.52
N VAL A 62 -32.57 11.33 -0.32
CA VAL A 62 -32.45 9.96 -0.77
C VAL A 62 -31.13 9.96 -1.51
N ALA A 63 -30.08 9.56 -0.82
CA ALA A 63 -28.92 9.05 -1.52
C ALA A 63 -29.48 7.90 -2.36
N ASP A 64 -29.66 8.16 -3.65
CA ASP A 64 -29.81 7.14 -4.68
C ASP A 64 -28.51 6.34 -4.61
N GLN A 65 -28.48 5.37 -3.68
CA GLN A 65 -27.44 4.36 -3.57
C GLN A 65 -27.56 3.58 -4.86
N ALA A 66 -26.78 4.01 -5.85
CA ALA A 66 -26.73 3.50 -7.21
C ALA A 66 -27.04 2.01 -7.30
N GLY A 67 -28.31 1.66 -7.54
CA GLY A 67 -28.79 0.34 -7.94
C GLY A 67 -28.17 -0.91 -7.28
N LEU A 68 -27.54 -0.80 -6.10
CA LEU A 68 -26.94 -1.96 -5.46
C LEU A 68 -28.11 -2.87 -5.05
N PRO A 69 -28.15 -4.13 -5.54
CA PRO A 69 -29.24 -5.03 -5.19
C PRO A 69 -29.37 -5.09 -3.67
N GLU A 70 -30.62 -5.00 -3.19
CA GLU A 70 -30.92 -5.11 -1.77
C GLU A 70 -30.35 -6.44 -1.28
N PHE A 71 -29.47 -6.36 -0.27
CA PHE A 71 -28.79 -7.53 0.28
C PHE A 71 -29.83 -8.58 0.69
N ASN A 72 -29.81 -9.74 0.01
CA ASN A 72 -30.70 -10.85 0.29
C ASN A 72 -30.02 -11.85 1.23
N PRO A 73 -30.43 -11.97 2.50
CA PRO A 73 -29.82 -12.90 3.45
C PRO A 73 -29.94 -14.37 3.05
N GLU A 74 -30.89 -14.71 2.17
CA GLU A 74 -31.04 -16.08 1.65
C GLU A 74 -29.91 -16.47 0.69
N GLU A 75 -29.25 -15.52 0.02
CA GLU A 75 -28.10 -15.80 -0.87
C GLU A 75 -26.89 -16.32 -0.10
N ILE A 76 -26.67 -15.83 1.14
CA ILE A 76 -25.60 -16.34 2.01
C ILE A 76 -25.86 -17.80 2.42
N LYS A 77 -27.13 -18.21 2.57
CA LYS A 77 -27.46 -19.59 2.98
C LYS A 77 -27.10 -20.63 1.91
N ALA A 78 -26.95 -20.21 0.66
CA ALA A 78 -26.51 -21.09 -0.43
C ALA A 78 -24.98 -21.28 -0.46
N PHE A 79 -24.22 -20.50 0.31
CA PHE A 79 -22.77 -20.66 0.43
C PHE A 79 -22.44 -21.79 1.42
N ALA A 80 -21.93 -22.91 0.91
CA ALA A 80 -21.38 -23.96 1.75
C ALA A 80 -19.97 -23.55 2.23
N GLY A 81 -19.82 -23.39 3.54
CA GLY A 81 -18.49 -23.20 4.16
C GLY A 81 -17.55 -24.35 3.84
N LEU A 82 -16.25 -24.06 3.80
CA LEU A 82 -15.20 -25.04 3.53
C LEU A 82 -14.45 -25.40 4.82
N GLU A 83 -14.02 -26.65 4.91
CA GLU A 83 -13.06 -27.08 5.92
C GLU A 83 -11.66 -26.56 5.59
N ALA A 84 -10.91 -26.18 6.62
CA ALA A 84 -9.51 -25.82 6.47
C ALA A 84 -8.69 -27.03 5.99
N ASN A 85 -7.74 -26.79 5.10
CA ASN A 85 -6.82 -27.80 4.61
C ASN A 85 -5.44 -27.19 4.35
N THR A 86 -4.42 -28.03 4.16
CA THR A 86 -3.02 -27.62 3.93
C THR A 86 -2.53 -27.99 2.53
N LEU A 87 -3.45 -28.07 1.56
CA LEU A 87 -3.09 -28.36 0.18
C LEU A 87 -2.44 -27.13 -0.47
N ASP A 88 -1.45 -27.35 -1.34
CA ASP A 88 -0.84 -26.29 -2.14
C ASP A 88 -1.69 -25.98 -3.39
N THR A 89 -2.94 -25.58 -3.16
CA THR A 89 -3.91 -25.23 -4.20
C THR A 89 -4.98 -24.30 -3.62
N VAL A 90 -5.74 -23.63 -4.50
CA VAL A 90 -6.92 -22.88 -4.10
C VAL A 90 -8.14 -23.80 -4.08
N THR A 91 -8.71 -24.01 -2.89
CA THR A 91 -9.96 -24.76 -2.70
C THR A 91 -11.13 -23.79 -2.64
N VAL A 92 -12.12 -23.97 -3.51
CA VAL A 92 -13.33 -23.14 -3.60
C VAL A 92 -14.60 -24.00 -3.45
N PRO A 93 -15.75 -23.44 -3.02
CA PRO A 93 -17.01 -24.19 -2.94
C PRO A 93 -17.48 -24.70 -4.31
N GLU A 94 -18.40 -25.67 -4.28
CA GLU A 94 -19.05 -26.16 -5.50
C GLU A 94 -19.74 -25.00 -6.25
N GLY A 95 -19.61 -24.98 -7.59
CA GLY A 95 -20.12 -23.91 -8.45
C GLY A 95 -19.18 -22.70 -8.59
N TYR A 96 -18.08 -22.63 -7.82
CA TYR A 96 -17.06 -21.59 -7.95
C TYR A 96 -15.84 -22.07 -8.73
N ARG A 97 -15.08 -21.12 -9.29
CA ARG A 97 -13.78 -21.33 -9.92
C ARG A 97 -12.81 -20.23 -9.52
N HIS A 98 -11.51 -20.49 -9.64
CA HIS A 98 -10.46 -19.50 -9.51
C HIS A 98 -9.64 -19.45 -10.80
N ALA A 99 -8.98 -18.32 -11.04
CA ALA A 99 -8.08 -18.13 -12.18
C ALA A 99 -6.92 -17.22 -11.76
N VAL A 100 -5.75 -17.43 -12.37
CA VAL A 100 -4.61 -16.54 -12.21
C VAL A 100 -4.78 -15.37 -13.19
N ILE A 101 -4.76 -14.15 -12.67
CA ILE A 101 -4.88 -12.92 -13.49
C ILE A 101 -3.49 -12.42 -13.87
N ASN A 102 -2.63 -12.21 -12.87
CA ASN A 102 -1.27 -11.72 -13.02
C ASN A 102 -0.35 -12.48 -12.05
N ARG A 103 0.89 -12.72 -12.48
CA ARG A 103 1.98 -13.27 -11.68
C ARG A 103 3.15 -12.29 -11.67
N TRP A 104 4.02 -12.42 -10.67
CA TRP A 104 5.35 -11.81 -10.76
C TRP A 104 6.03 -12.20 -12.07
N GLY A 105 6.66 -11.24 -12.74
CA GLY A 105 7.41 -11.48 -13.97
C GLY A 105 6.56 -11.47 -15.23
N ASP A 106 5.22 -11.48 -15.12
CA ASP A 106 4.35 -11.34 -16.29
C ASP A 106 4.60 -9.99 -16.99
N LYS A 107 4.34 -9.95 -18.30
CA LYS A 107 4.63 -8.79 -19.15
C LYS A 107 3.71 -7.62 -18.85
N LEU A 108 4.27 -6.41 -18.77
CA LEU A 108 3.50 -5.16 -18.82
C LEU A 108 3.27 -4.65 -20.24
N HIS A 109 4.16 -4.97 -21.18
CA HIS A 109 4.15 -4.46 -22.54
C HIS A 109 4.42 -5.58 -23.56
N VAL A 110 4.03 -5.36 -24.82
CA VAL A 110 4.34 -6.30 -25.92
C VAL A 110 5.84 -6.62 -26.01
N SER A 111 6.70 -5.62 -25.78
CA SER A 111 8.16 -5.75 -25.82
C SER A 111 8.79 -6.24 -24.52
N SER A 112 8.02 -6.45 -23.45
CA SER A 112 8.54 -6.95 -22.19
C SER A 112 9.17 -8.33 -22.38
N PRO A 113 10.29 -8.64 -21.69
CA PRO A 113 10.87 -9.97 -21.73
C PRO A 113 9.94 -11.00 -21.10
N GLU A 114 9.99 -12.23 -21.59
CA GLU A 114 9.35 -13.37 -20.93
C GLU A 114 10.00 -13.61 -19.56
N PHE A 115 9.19 -14.01 -18.59
CA PHE A 115 9.69 -14.47 -17.29
C PHE A 115 10.50 -15.77 -17.48
N ARG A 116 11.69 -15.83 -16.91
CA ARG A 116 12.61 -16.97 -17.07
C ARG A 116 12.35 -18.06 -16.04
N GLY A 117 11.78 -17.71 -14.89
CA GLY A 117 11.46 -18.68 -13.83
C GLY A 117 12.66 -19.18 -13.02
N ASP A 118 13.86 -18.67 -13.29
CA ASP A 118 15.11 -19.00 -12.57
C ASP A 118 15.63 -17.83 -11.72
N ALA A 119 14.82 -16.77 -11.57
CA ALA A 119 15.11 -15.55 -10.84
C ALA A 119 16.31 -14.74 -11.36
N SER A 120 16.85 -15.06 -12.54
CA SER A 120 18.03 -14.38 -13.07
C SER A 120 17.77 -13.00 -13.65
N GLU A 121 16.49 -12.58 -13.83
CA GLU A 121 16.07 -11.30 -14.42
C GLU A 121 16.90 -10.14 -13.88
N ASP A 122 17.47 -9.34 -14.77
CA ASP A 122 18.17 -8.11 -14.40
C ASP A 122 17.15 -7.01 -14.06
N ALA A 123 17.65 -5.87 -13.57
CA ALA A 123 16.77 -4.76 -13.24
C ALA A 123 15.97 -4.25 -14.45
N ARG A 124 16.57 -4.23 -15.64
CA ARG A 124 15.93 -3.75 -16.88
C ARG A 124 14.77 -4.65 -17.31
N ALA A 125 14.86 -5.95 -17.08
CA ALA A 125 13.78 -6.89 -17.29
C ALA A 125 12.66 -6.66 -16.27
N GLN A 126 13.00 -6.59 -14.98
CA GLN A 126 12.02 -6.38 -13.92
C GLN A 126 11.23 -5.07 -14.07
N LEU A 127 11.87 -4.00 -14.55
CA LEU A 127 11.20 -2.71 -14.83
C LEU A 127 10.03 -2.83 -15.82
N GLN A 128 10.07 -3.84 -16.69
CA GLN A 128 9.06 -4.09 -17.73
C GLN A 128 8.11 -5.23 -17.37
N GLN A 129 8.20 -5.75 -16.15
CA GLN A 129 7.42 -6.88 -15.68
C GLN A 129 6.59 -6.49 -14.46
N ILE A 130 5.55 -7.26 -14.19
CA ILE A 130 4.76 -7.15 -12.96
C ILE A 130 5.68 -7.42 -11.75
N GLY A 131 5.46 -6.66 -10.68
CA GLY A 131 6.26 -6.71 -9.45
C GLY A 131 6.06 -7.98 -8.62
N TYR A 132 6.63 -8.00 -7.43
CA TYR A 132 6.71 -9.18 -6.55
C TYR A 132 5.84 -9.01 -5.30
N ASN A 133 5.32 -10.10 -4.76
CA ASN A 133 4.43 -10.14 -3.59
C ASN A 133 3.28 -9.14 -3.71
N HIS A 134 2.30 -9.49 -4.56
CA HIS A 134 1.10 -8.69 -4.76
C HIS A 134 0.36 -8.50 -3.42
N ASP A 135 -0.05 -7.27 -3.15
CA ASP A 135 -0.84 -6.91 -1.97
C ASP A 135 -2.09 -6.12 -2.40
N GLY A 136 -2.35 -4.95 -1.82
CA GLY A 136 -3.52 -4.13 -2.08
C GLY A 136 -3.85 -4.03 -3.57
N LEU A 137 -5.12 -4.18 -3.91
CA LEU A 137 -5.57 -4.23 -5.31
C LEU A 137 -6.91 -3.53 -5.50
N HIS A 138 -7.11 -2.95 -6.68
CA HIS A 138 -8.39 -2.39 -7.09
C HIS A 138 -8.59 -2.46 -8.60
N PHE A 139 -9.82 -2.75 -9.02
CA PHE A 139 -10.22 -2.73 -10.42
C PHE A 139 -10.98 -1.43 -10.71
N PHE A 140 -10.46 -0.63 -11.64
CA PHE A 140 -11.13 0.56 -12.16
C PHE A 140 -11.76 0.24 -13.53
N PRO A 141 -13.09 0.27 -13.65
CA PRO A 141 -13.77 0.08 -14.94
C PRO A 141 -13.26 1.04 -16.02
N ILE A 142 -13.05 0.56 -17.25
CA ILE A 142 -12.83 1.47 -18.39
C ILE A 142 -14.15 2.19 -18.73
N ASP A 143 -14.03 3.40 -19.28
CA ASP A 143 -15.14 4.31 -19.62
C ASP A 143 -16.04 4.70 -18.43
N GLY A 144 -15.58 4.43 -17.20
CA GLY A 144 -16.22 4.90 -15.97
C GLY A 144 -16.09 6.43 -15.81
N LYS A 145 -17.17 7.08 -15.36
CA LYS A 145 -17.16 8.52 -15.04
C LYS A 145 -16.92 8.81 -13.57
N ASP A 146 -17.05 7.78 -12.74
CA ASP A 146 -16.90 7.76 -11.29
C ASP A 146 -16.44 6.35 -10.87
N SER A 147 -16.33 6.09 -9.56
CA SER A 147 -15.81 4.83 -9.04
C SER A 147 -16.81 3.66 -9.06
N ILE A 148 -18.02 3.84 -9.60
CA ILE A 148 -19.09 2.83 -9.56
C ILE A 148 -19.73 2.57 -10.93
N SER A 149 -19.33 3.31 -11.97
CA SER A 149 -19.81 3.16 -13.34
C SER A 149 -18.72 2.64 -14.27
N GLY A 150 -19.10 2.10 -15.42
CA GLY A 150 -18.20 1.64 -16.48
C GLY A 150 -18.33 0.15 -16.77
N SER A 151 -17.36 -0.39 -17.50
CA SER A 151 -17.36 -1.80 -17.89
C SER A 151 -17.09 -2.74 -16.70
N SER A 152 -17.91 -3.80 -16.59
CA SER A 152 -17.66 -4.91 -15.65
C SER A 152 -16.75 -6.00 -16.22
N THR A 153 -16.36 -5.88 -17.49
CA THR A 153 -15.58 -6.90 -18.22
C THR A 153 -14.26 -6.34 -18.78
N GLU A 154 -13.94 -5.07 -18.52
CA GLU A 154 -12.71 -4.43 -19.00
C GLU A 154 -12.35 -3.24 -18.11
N GLY A 155 -11.07 -3.12 -17.74
CA GLY A 155 -10.64 -2.06 -16.84
C GLY A 155 -9.16 -2.10 -16.48
N LEU A 156 -8.77 -1.24 -15.56
CA LEU A 156 -7.42 -1.14 -15.04
C LEU A 156 -7.35 -1.84 -13.68
N LEU A 157 -6.59 -2.93 -13.61
CA LEU A 157 -6.22 -3.54 -12.35
C LEU A 157 -4.97 -2.85 -11.83
N VAL A 158 -5.11 -2.15 -10.71
CA VAL A 158 -3.98 -1.55 -9.98
C VAL A 158 -3.65 -2.45 -8.81
N THR A 159 -2.39 -2.85 -8.70
CA THR A 159 -1.92 -3.83 -7.72
C THR A 159 -0.63 -3.36 -7.10
N ASN A 160 -0.56 -3.35 -5.76
CA ASN A 160 0.66 -3.09 -5.00
C ASN A 160 1.61 -4.29 -5.07
N HIS A 161 2.91 -4.00 -4.91
CA HIS A 161 3.99 -4.97 -4.84
C HIS A 161 4.85 -4.63 -3.62
N GLU A 162 4.66 -5.39 -2.54
CA GLU A 162 5.03 -4.91 -1.21
C GLU A 162 6.52 -5.09 -0.90
N TYR A 163 7.02 -6.32 -1.03
CA TYR A 163 8.38 -6.69 -0.67
C TYR A 163 8.91 -7.79 -1.58
N ILE A 164 10.15 -8.22 -1.36
CA ILE A 164 10.74 -9.38 -2.04
C ILE A 164 11.02 -10.49 -1.03
N THR A 165 10.88 -11.74 -1.47
CA THR A 165 11.32 -12.91 -0.71
C THR A 165 12.68 -13.36 -1.26
N PRO A 166 13.83 -13.02 -0.62
CA PRO A 166 15.14 -13.10 -1.27
C PRO A 166 15.48 -14.49 -1.83
N HIS A 167 15.05 -15.54 -1.13
CA HIS A 167 15.32 -16.93 -1.50
C HIS A 167 14.67 -17.37 -2.82
N PHE A 168 13.61 -16.67 -3.25
CA PHE A 168 12.92 -16.93 -4.52
C PHE A 168 13.12 -15.82 -5.56
N PHE A 169 13.53 -14.64 -5.12
CA PHE A 169 13.62 -13.45 -5.96
C PHE A 169 14.99 -13.28 -6.66
N PHE A 170 16.05 -13.83 -6.06
CA PHE A 170 17.40 -13.81 -6.63
C PHE A 170 17.86 -15.21 -7.04
N PRO A 171 18.84 -15.33 -7.96
CA PRO A 171 19.45 -16.61 -8.29
C PRO A 171 19.99 -17.32 -7.07
N GLN A 172 19.98 -18.65 -7.09
CA GLN A 172 20.51 -19.46 -6.01
C GLN A 172 21.95 -19.05 -5.66
N GLY A 173 22.21 -18.79 -4.38
CA GLY A 173 23.52 -18.36 -3.88
C GLY A 173 23.71 -16.84 -3.79
N ILE A 174 22.86 -16.05 -4.46
CA ILE A 174 22.86 -14.58 -4.29
C ILE A 174 22.06 -14.22 -3.04
N VAL A 175 22.73 -13.57 -2.09
CA VAL A 175 22.13 -13.09 -0.84
C VAL A 175 22.40 -11.59 -0.71
N PRO A 176 21.42 -10.77 -0.29
CA PRO A 176 21.62 -9.34 -0.09
C PRO A 176 22.81 -9.03 0.82
N GLY A 177 23.72 -8.19 0.35
CA GLY A 177 24.97 -7.83 1.06
C GLY A 177 26.05 -8.92 1.10
N GLY A 178 25.81 -10.08 0.48
CA GLY A 178 26.77 -11.19 0.39
C GLY A 178 27.68 -11.14 -0.84
N GLU A 179 28.37 -12.25 -1.11
CA GLU A 179 29.18 -12.40 -2.32
C GLU A 179 28.30 -12.30 -3.59
N GLY A 180 28.79 -11.59 -4.60
CA GLY A 180 28.05 -11.35 -5.84
C GLY A 180 26.92 -10.30 -5.75
N TRP A 181 26.65 -9.75 -4.56
CA TRP A 181 25.70 -8.65 -4.39
C TRP A 181 26.19 -7.38 -5.08
N ASN A 182 25.32 -6.76 -5.88
CA ASN A 182 25.69 -5.65 -6.74
C ASN A 182 24.52 -4.66 -6.92
N ALA A 183 24.83 -3.52 -7.56
CA ALA A 183 23.87 -2.46 -7.83
C ALA A 183 22.67 -2.89 -8.70
N ASP A 184 22.85 -3.85 -9.62
CA ASP A 184 21.76 -4.36 -10.45
C ASP A 184 20.76 -5.16 -9.62
N TRP A 185 21.21 -5.97 -8.65
CA TRP A 185 20.29 -6.66 -7.73
C TRP A 185 19.51 -5.73 -6.81
N VAL A 186 20.15 -4.66 -6.33
CA VAL A 186 19.45 -3.57 -5.62
C VAL A 186 18.41 -2.94 -6.54
N ARG A 187 18.77 -2.64 -7.79
CA ARG A 187 17.88 -2.00 -8.76
C ARG A 187 16.71 -2.89 -9.16
N LYS A 188 16.94 -4.19 -9.35
CA LYS A 188 15.92 -5.20 -9.59
C LYS A 188 14.91 -5.22 -8.44
N SER A 189 15.41 -5.25 -7.20
CA SER A 189 14.55 -5.23 -6.01
C SER A 189 13.70 -3.96 -5.93
N GLN A 190 14.26 -2.79 -6.24
CA GLN A 190 13.53 -1.54 -6.26
C GLN A 190 12.47 -1.47 -7.38
N HIS A 191 12.75 -2.05 -8.54
CA HIS A 191 11.79 -2.12 -9.66
C HIS A 191 10.68 -3.15 -9.46
N ALA A 192 10.90 -4.15 -8.60
CA ALA A 192 9.90 -5.16 -8.27
C ALA A 192 8.86 -4.72 -7.24
N GLN A 193 9.10 -3.62 -6.53
CA GLN A 193 8.19 -3.07 -5.52
C GLN A 193 7.51 -1.80 -6.03
N GLY A 194 6.41 -1.40 -5.38
CA GLY A 194 5.61 -0.25 -5.79
C GLY A 194 4.17 -0.66 -6.13
N ALA A 195 3.72 -0.30 -7.33
CA ALA A 195 2.45 -0.73 -7.89
C ALA A 195 2.53 -0.91 -9.41
N SER A 196 1.73 -1.81 -9.96
CA SER A 196 1.49 -1.91 -11.41
C SER A 196 0.07 -1.50 -11.74
N VAL A 197 -0.10 -0.78 -12.85
CA VAL A 197 -1.37 -0.60 -13.53
C VAL A 197 -1.39 -1.53 -14.73
N VAL A 198 -2.36 -2.43 -14.81
CA VAL A 198 -2.52 -3.39 -15.91
C VAL A 198 -3.92 -3.26 -16.49
N HIS A 199 -4.01 -2.96 -17.78
CA HIS A 199 -5.28 -3.03 -18.50
C HIS A 199 -5.63 -4.51 -18.70
N VAL A 200 -6.80 -4.93 -18.21
CA VAL A 200 -7.31 -6.28 -18.30
C VAL A 200 -8.68 -6.32 -18.96
N ARG A 201 -8.96 -7.38 -19.72
CA ARG A 201 -10.27 -7.66 -20.35
C ARG A 201 -10.67 -9.11 -20.11
N LEU A 202 -11.95 -9.33 -19.84
CA LEU A 202 -12.55 -10.65 -19.74
C LEU A 202 -12.80 -11.20 -21.16
N ASN A 203 -12.26 -12.38 -21.45
CA ASN A 203 -12.47 -13.05 -22.72
C ASN A 203 -13.80 -13.86 -22.74
N ASP A 204 -14.16 -14.42 -23.90
CA ASP A 204 -15.40 -15.19 -24.08
C ASP A 204 -15.45 -16.49 -23.26
N GLN A 205 -14.31 -16.95 -22.73
CA GLN A 205 -14.20 -18.11 -21.84
C GLN A 205 -14.36 -17.70 -20.36
N GLY A 206 -14.53 -16.41 -20.07
CA GLY A 206 -14.64 -15.88 -18.73
C GLY A 206 -13.32 -15.88 -17.95
N LEU A 207 -12.20 -15.69 -18.65
CA LEU A 207 -10.86 -15.50 -18.10
C LEU A 207 -10.38 -14.07 -18.34
N TRP A 208 -9.70 -13.48 -17.36
CA TRP A 208 -9.10 -12.16 -17.48
C TRP A 208 -7.75 -12.24 -18.18
N GLU A 209 -7.52 -11.38 -19.16
CA GLU A 209 -6.29 -11.31 -19.95
C GLU A 209 -5.72 -9.89 -19.96
N PRO A 210 -4.39 -9.73 -19.90
CA PRO A 210 -3.75 -8.42 -20.01
C PRO A 210 -3.77 -7.91 -21.46
N VAL A 211 -4.08 -6.63 -21.64
CA VAL A 211 -4.01 -5.92 -22.92
C VAL A 211 -2.63 -5.28 -23.04
N LEU A 212 -1.66 -6.02 -23.59
CA LEU A 212 -0.23 -5.66 -23.54
C LEU A 212 0.18 -4.43 -24.38
N ASP A 213 -0.62 -4.06 -25.37
CA ASP A 213 -0.43 -2.85 -26.19
C ASP A 213 -1.15 -1.62 -25.60
N SER A 214 -1.73 -1.76 -24.40
CA SER A 214 -2.41 -0.66 -23.71
C SER A 214 -1.44 0.42 -23.27
N LYS A 215 -1.79 1.68 -23.62
CA LYS A 215 -1.11 2.89 -23.12
C LYS A 215 -1.23 3.09 -21.60
N TYR A 216 -2.14 2.38 -20.94
CA TYR A 216 -2.37 2.50 -19.50
C TYR A 216 -1.41 1.64 -18.67
N ASN A 217 -0.79 0.63 -19.28
CA ASN A 217 0.11 -0.26 -18.55
C ASN A 217 1.30 0.52 -18.00
N ARG A 218 1.58 0.38 -16.71
CA ARG A 218 2.60 1.16 -16.04
C ARG A 218 3.18 0.44 -14.84
N SER A 219 4.50 0.50 -14.69
CA SER A 219 5.20 0.24 -13.43
C SER A 219 5.40 1.57 -12.69
N VAL A 220 4.88 1.67 -11.47
CA VAL A 220 5.24 2.68 -10.48
C VAL A 220 6.10 1.97 -9.44
N ASN A 221 7.35 2.38 -9.26
CA ASN A 221 8.29 1.58 -8.47
C ASN A 221 9.23 2.45 -7.62
N GLY A 222 10.17 1.81 -6.92
CA GLY A 222 11.14 2.46 -6.03
C GLY A 222 12.03 3.52 -6.66
N ASN A 223 11.93 3.76 -7.99
CA ASN A 223 12.64 4.82 -8.70
C ASN A 223 11.75 5.72 -9.58
N THR A 224 10.43 5.61 -9.49
CA THR A 224 9.53 6.54 -10.19
C THR A 224 9.61 7.93 -9.55
N LEU A 225 9.82 9.00 -10.32
CA LEU A 225 9.78 10.37 -9.77
C LEU A 225 8.36 10.70 -9.31
N MET A 226 8.20 11.14 -8.06
CA MET A 226 6.94 11.48 -7.42
C MET A 226 7.03 12.86 -6.78
N GLU A 227 5.89 13.56 -6.71
CA GLU A 227 5.78 14.88 -6.08
C GLU A 227 5.29 14.71 -4.64
N LEU A 228 5.95 15.40 -3.70
CA LEU A 228 5.48 15.55 -2.34
C LEU A 228 4.50 16.71 -2.29
N VAL A 229 3.28 16.43 -1.82
CA VAL A 229 2.22 17.42 -1.65
C VAL A 229 1.80 17.56 -0.19
N GLY A 230 1.05 18.61 0.13
CA GLY A 230 0.55 18.86 1.48
C GLY A 230 1.53 19.60 2.40
N PRO A 231 1.22 19.73 3.71
CA PRO A 231 1.91 20.65 4.61
C PRO A 231 3.39 20.32 4.88
N ALA A 232 3.81 19.06 4.70
CA ALA A 232 5.19 18.65 4.89
C ALA A 232 6.09 18.97 3.68
N ALA A 233 5.50 19.16 2.49
CA ALA A 233 6.24 19.46 1.27
C ALA A 233 7.03 20.78 1.42
N GLY A 234 8.31 20.73 1.11
CA GLY A 234 9.22 21.88 1.24
C GLY A 234 9.82 22.09 2.62
N ASN A 235 9.38 21.32 3.63
CA ASN A 235 9.92 21.41 4.99
C ASN A 235 11.40 21.00 5.03
N ALA A 236 12.19 21.62 5.92
CA ALA A 236 13.60 21.28 6.09
C ALA A 236 13.84 19.78 6.38
N SER A 237 12.87 19.08 6.98
CA SER A 237 12.99 17.66 7.35
C SER A 237 12.84 16.70 6.17
N VAL A 238 12.34 17.16 5.01
CA VAL A 238 12.18 16.34 3.78
C VAL A 238 13.13 16.78 2.65
N ARG A 239 14.07 17.68 2.95
CA ARG A 239 15.13 18.10 2.02
C ARG A 239 16.32 17.16 2.13
N THR A 240 16.87 16.79 0.99
CA THR A 240 18.03 15.90 0.84
C THR A 240 19.09 16.59 0.00
N ASN A 241 20.28 16.00 -0.15
CA ASN A 241 21.32 16.64 -0.98
C ASN A 241 20.90 16.71 -2.46
N LYS A 242 20.10 15.74 -2.93
CA LYS A 242 19.60 15.66 -4.32
C LYS A 242 18.26 16.37 -4.54
N ASP A 243 17.54 16.70 -3.48
CA ASP A 243 16.32 17.53 -3.52
C ASP A 243 16.37 18.58 -2.41
N PRO A 244 17.11 19.69 -2.61
CA PRO A 244 17.24 20.75 -1.62
C PRO A 244 15.95 21.56 -1.42
N GLU A 245 14.96 21.42 -2.31
CA GLU A 245 13.66 22.04 -2.14
C GLU A 245 12.71 21.18 -1.32
N GLY A 246 12.88 19.85 -1.30
CA GLY A 246 12.08 18.92 -0.52
C GLY A 246 10.67 18.73 -1.10
N ARG A 247 10.58 18.64 -2.43
CA ARG A 247 9.32 18.59 -3.19
C ARG A 247 9.19 17.36 -4.08
N TYR A 248 10.27 16.65 -4.35
CA TYR A 248 10.26 15.52 -5.26
C TYR A 248 11.03 14.35 -4.69
N VAL A 249 10.43 13.16 -4.70
CA VAL A 249 11.02 11.92 -4.19
C VAL A 249 11.06 10.86 -5.28
N TYR A 250 12.08 10.00 -5.24
CA TYR A 250 12.16 8.85 -6.13
C TYR A 250 11.56 7.62 -5.46
N GLY A 251 10.36 7.29 -5.92
CA GLY A 251 9.72 6.01 -5.75
C GLY A 251 8.77 5.90 -4.58
N THR A 252 8.20 4.70 -4.50
CA THR A 252 7.39 4.19 -3.41
C THR A 252 7.69 2.69 -3.29
N PHE A 253 7.71 2.16 -2.07
CA PHE A 253 8.09 0.77 -1.76
C PHE A 253 7.53 0.37 -0.38
N GLY A 254 7.49 -0.94 -0.09
CA GLY A 254 6.75 -1.42 1.09
C GLY A 254 5.24 -1.17 0.97
N ASN A 255 4.73 -1.19 -0.27
CA ASN A 255 3.34 -0.90 -0.59
C ASN A 255 2.44 -2.06 -0.17
N CYS A 256 1.75 -1.91 0.97
CA CYS A 256 0.96 -2.95 1.62
C CYS A 256 -0.50 -2.91 1.08
N GLY A 257 -1.45 -2.50 1.92
CA GLY A 257 -2.85 -2.33 1.53
C GLY A 257 -3.12 -1.12 0.61
N ASN A 258 -4.40 -0.92 0.27
CA ASN A 258 -4.81 0.14 -0.64
C ASN A 258 -6.11 0.84 -0.23
N GLY A 259 -6.33 2.00 -0.85
CA GLY A 259 -7.60 2.69 -0.91
C GLY A 259 -7.92 3.15 -2.32
N TYR A 260 -9.14 3.60 -2.54
CA TYR A 260 -9.56 4.20 -3.80
C TYR A 260 -10.58 5.29 -3.51
N THR A 261 -10.60 6.31 -4.38
CA THR A 261 -11.43 7.50 -4.19
C THR A 261 -12.60 7.52 -5.15
N TYR A 262 -13.68 8.22 -4.81
CA TYR A 262 -14.83 8.42 -5.70
C TYR A 262 -14.52 9.19 -7.00
N TRP A 263 -13.37 9.84 -7.10
CA TRP A 263 -12.89 10.52 -8.31
C TRP A 263 -11.80 9.72 -9.05
N ASN A 264 -11.82 8.38 -8.95
CA ASN A 264 -10.99 7.45 -9.73
C ASN A 264 -9.48 7.62 -9.56
N THR A 265 -9.04 7.78 -8.30
CA THR A 265 -7.63 7.69 -7.93
C THR A 265 -7.40 6.51 -6.99
N TYR A 266 -6.22 5.93 -7.10
CA TYR A 266 -5.75 4.83 -6.27
C TYR A 266 -4.81 5.36 -5.19
N LEU A 267 -4.96 4.84 -3.98
CA LEU A 267 -4.13 5.14 -2.82
C LEU A 267 -3.31 3.89 -2.51
N THR A 268 -1.99 4.03 -2.51
CA THR A 268 -1.06 2.95 -2.14
C THR A 268 -0.38 3.35 -0.83
N CYS A 269 -0.22 2.42 0.10
CA CYS A 269 0.23 2.74 1.46
C CYS A 269 1.59 2.13 1.75
N GLU A 270 2.56 2.97 2.12
CA GLU A 270 3.90 2.53 2.52
C GLU A 270 3.91 2.10 4.00
N GLU A 271 4.18 0.82 4.28
CA GLU A 271 4.13 0.27 5.64
C GLU A 271 5.53 0.09 6.24
N ASN A 272 6.26 -0.94 5.82
CA ASN A 272 7.55 -1.32 6.40
C ASN A 272 8.73 -0.53 5.81
N PHE A 273 8.51 0.74 5.44
CA PHE A 273 9.47 1.57 4.70
C PHE A 273 10.81 1.77 5.44
N THR A 274 10.83 1.66 6.77
CA THR A 274 12.06 1.83 7.55
C THR A 274 13.05 0.68 7.35
N ASP A 275 12.60 -0.50 6.93
CA ASP A 275 13.45 -1.68 6.71
C ASP A 275 14.45 -1.52 5.57
N TYR A 276 14.22 -0.57 4.68
CA TYR A 276 15.07 -0.31 3.52
C TYR A 276 16.27 0.58 3.87
N PHE A 277 16.21 1.31 5.00
CA PHE A 277 17.24 2.27 5.40
C PHE A 277 18.28 1.64 6.34
N GLY A 278 19.56 1.88 6.04
CA GLY A 278 20.67 1.27 6.75
C GLY A 278 22.00 2.00 6.65
N ILE A 279 23.09 1.24 6.81
CA ILE A 279 24.49 1.68 6.74
C ILE A 279 25.37 0.50 6.28
N GLY A 280 25.20 0.14 5.02
CA GLY A 280 25.85 -1.00 4.37
C GLY A 280 25.57 -2.34 5.08
N THR A 281 26.63 -3.11 5.32
CA THR A 281 26.55 -4.46 5.92
C THR A 281 26.88 -4.49 7.41
N LYS A 282 26.95 -3.34 8.09
CA LYS A 282 27.23 -3.28 9.53
C LYS A 282 26.15 -3.99 10.34
N LYS A 283 26.50 -4.41 11.56
CA LYS A 283 25.52 -4.90 12.54
C LYS A 283 24.94 -3.75 13.36
N SER A 284 23.67 -3.89 13.77
CA SER A 284 22.96 -2.83 14.48
C SER A 284 23.61 -2.42 15.82
N ASP A 285 24.24 -3.37 16.51
CA ASP A 285 24.96 -3.16 17.77
C ASP A 285 26.30 -2.44 17.59
N GLU A 286 26.87 -2.45 16.38
CA GLU A 286 28.13 -1.78 16.03
C GLU A 286 27.94 -0.33 15.58
N VAL A 287 26.69 0.15 15.50
CA VAL A 287 26.36 1.45 14.92
C VAL A 287 25.86 2.42 15.99
N ASP A 288 26.37 3.65 15.97
CA ASP A 288 25.85 4.76 16.78
C ASP A 288 25.24 5.84 15.88
N TYR A 289 24.10 6.39 16.28
CA TYR A 289 23.44 7.49 15.58
C TYR A 289 24.09 8.84 15.87
N LYS A 290 24.66 9.04 17.07
CA LYS A 290 25.15 10.35 17.53
C LYS A 290 26.13 11.07 16.61
N PRO A 291 27.01 10.40 15.85
CA PRO A 291 27.91 11.10 14.94
C PRO A 291 27.19 11.73 13.72
N TYR A 292 25.99 11.28 13.39
CA TYR A 292 25.32 11.60 12.12
C TYR A 292 23.98 12.31 12.30
N LEU A 293 23.29 12.06 13.41
CA LEU A 293 21.92 12.52 13.64
C LEU A 293 21.83 13.44 14.86
N THR A 294 20.92 14.41 14.78
CA THR A 294 20.52 15.22 15.94
C THR A 294 19.71 14.39 16.94
N ASP A 295 19.67 14.79 18.22
CA ASP A 295 18.86 14.10 19.24
C ASP A 295 17.39 13.92 18.82
N LYS A 296 16.81 14.93 18.14
CA LYS A 296 15.43 14.85 17.62
C LYS A 296 15.28 13.76 16.55
N GLN A 297 16.22 13.67 15.61
CA GLN A 297 16.21 12.61 14.59
C GLN A 297 16.40 11.25 15.23
N ILE A 298 17.30 11.13 16.23
CA ILE A 298 17.54 9.87 16.96
C ILE A 298 16.24 9.35 17.59
N GLU A 299 15.49 10.21 18.28
CA GLU A 299 14.22 9.80 18.88
C GLU A 299 13.16 9.43 17.85
N ALA A 300 13.12 10.12 16.69
CA ALA A 300 12.25 9.75 15.58
C ALA A 300 12.63 8.38 14.99
N PHE A 301 13.91 8.13 14.70
CA PHE A 301 14.39 6.84 14.22
C PHE A 301 14.07 5.71 15.20
N LYS A 302 14.31 5.90 16.51
CA LYS A 302 13.93 4.90 17.53
C LYS A 302 12.43 4.62 17.56
N ARG A 303 11.60 5.65 17.35
CA ARG A 303 10.15 5.49 17.32
C ARG A 303 9.69 4.69 16.10
N TYR A 304 10.24 4.95 14.92
CA TYR A 304 9.79 4.35 13.66
C TYR A 304 10.47 3.01 13.34
N LYS A 305 11.75 2.87 13.67
CA LYS A 305 12.59 1.70 13.32
C LYS A 305 12.95 0.83 14.54
N GLY A 306 12.62 1.28 15.75
CA GLY A 306 12.95 0.57 16.99
C GLY A 306 14.46 0.54 17.26
N SER A 307 14.96 -0.64 17.65
CA SER A 307 16.39 -0.87 17.92
C SER A 307 17.22 -1.23 16.69
N SER A 308 16.57 -1.47 15.54
CA SER A 308 17.26 -1.76 14.29
C SER A 308 17.85 -0.45 13.73
N LYS A 309 19.18 -0.37 13.63
CA LYS A 309 19.90 0.80 13.06
C LYS A 309 20.38 0.55 11.63
N THR A 310 20.07 -0.61 11.08
CA THR A 310 20.53 -1.07 9.78
C THR A 310 19.33 -1.47 8.92
N SER A 311 19.51 -1.62 7.61
CA SER A 311 18.45 -2.18 6.78
C SER A 311 18.17 -3.63 7.20
N SER A 312 16.99 -4.13 6.85
CA SER A 312 16.72 -5.56 6.90
C SER A 312 17.73 -6.32 6.02
N GLY A 313 18.05 -7.54 6.46
CA GLY A 313 18.90 -8.45 5.70
C GLY A 313 18.29 -8.89 4.36
N SER A 314 17.00 -8.62 4.15
CA SER A 314 16.30 -8.93 2.91
C SER A 314 16.58 -7.95 1.76
N TYR A 315 17.03 -6.72 2.04
CA TYR A 315 17.09 -5.66 1.02
C TYR A 315 18.49 -5.15 0.74
N ARG A 316 19.19 -4.64 1.77
CA ARG A 316 20.55 -4.08 1.66
C ARG A 316 20.71 -3.05 0.53
N TRP A 317 19.69 -2.22 0.26
CA TRP A 317 19.73 -1.22 -0.80
C TRP A 317 20.80 -0.15 -0.55
N ASP A 318 20.98 0.22 0.70
CA ASP A 318 22.01 1.10 1.25
C ASP A 318 23.46 0.70 0.90
N THR A 319 23.70 -0.55 0.47
CA THR A 319 25.04 -0.98 0.01
C THR A 319 25.42 -0.45 -1.37
N HIS A 320 24.45 -0.11 -2.23
CA HIS A 320 24.70 0.38 -3.60
C HIS A 320 23.83 1.59 -4.00
N ASP A 321 23.00 2.10 -3.10
CA ASP A 321 22.18 3.29 -3.29
C ASP A 321 22.23 4.15 -2.02
N GLU A 322 23.11 5.15 -2.03
CA GLU A 322 23.38 6.06 -0.89
C GLU A 322 22.13 6.78 -0.37
N ARG A 323 21.06 6.85 -1.19
CA ARG A 323 19.76 7.36 -0.78
C ARG A 323 19.21 6.62 0.44
N PHE A 324 19.51 5.33 0.56
CA PHE A 324 19.06 4.50 1.67
C PHE A 324 20.08 4.42 2.82
N ASP A 325 21.25 5.04 2.68
CA ASP A 325 22.20 5.20 3.78
C ASP A 325 21.84 6.45 4.60
N TRP A 326 21.29 6.24 5.79
CA TRP A 326 20.84 7.34 6.64
C TRP A 326 22.01 8.17 7.22
N THR A 327 23.26 7.73 7.09
CA THR A 327 24.43 8.56 7.43
C THR A 327 24.78 9.57 6.35
N ILE A 328 24.31 9.35 5.11
CA ILE A 328 24.54 10.21 3.95
C ILE A 328 23.30 11.07 3.69
N GLU A 329 22.12 10.45 3.65
CA GLU A 329 20.82 11.13 3.42
C GLU A 329 19.87 10.92 4.61
N PRO A 330 20.15 11.53 5.78
CA PRO A 330 19.39 11.29 7.03
C PRO A 330 17.92 11.71 6.97
N ASN A 331 17.57 12.57 6.00
CA ASN A 331 16.20 13.03 5.78
C ASN A 331 15.44 12.20 4.74
N GLU A 332 16.09 11.27 4.02
CA GLU A 332 15.41 10.48 2.99
C GLU A 332 14.29 9.64 3.61
N VAL A 333 14.51 9.05 4.78
CA VAL A 333 13.49 8.27 5.52
C VAL A 333 12.19 9.05 5.79
N ASN A 334 12.26 10.38 5.92
CA ASN A 334 11.08 11.21 6.21
C ASN A 334 10.20 11.42 4.97
N ARG A 335 10.68 11.05 3.78
CA ARG A 335 9.96 11.15 2.51
C ARG A 335 9.18 9.88 2.19
N PHE A 336 9.15 8.92 3.12
CA PHE A 336 8.42 7.65 3.05
C PHE A 336 7.58 7.40 4.31
N GLY A 337 6.69 6.42 4.24
CA GLY A 337 5.67 6.14 5.26
C GLY A 337 4.40 6.95 5.04
N TRP A 338 4.05 7.20 3.77
CA TRP A 338 2.91 7.99 3.36
C TRP A 338 1.87 7.14 2.58
N VAL A 339 0.73 7.77 2.31
CA VAL A 339 -0.29 7.29 1.36
C VAL A 339 -0.18 8.08 0.07
#